data_AF-A0A835RER1-F1
#
_entry.id   AF-A0A835RER1-F1
#
_cell.length_a   1.000
_cell.length_b   1.000
_cell.length_c   1.000
_cell.angle_alpha   90.00
_cell.angle_beta   90.00
_cell.angle_gamma   90.00
#
_symmetry.space_group_name_H-M   'P 1'
#
loop_
_entity.id
_entity.type
_entity.pdbx_description
1 polymer ?
#
loop_
_entity_poly.entity_id
_entity_poly.type
_entity_poly.pdbx_seq_one_letter_code
_entity_poly.pdbx_strand_id
1 'polypeptide(L)'
;MHYGPIIQLTLGQIPTVVVSSPSTARDVLRTHDLALCSRPALLAARKLFYDCTDIAFAPYGPYWRGLRKLCILELLSVRRVDSFAPARAVETAALVASVTDEQRRDGSVNLSRALAEYASGLLCRTALGKDSASGGDHERRGFLQMLEEHQILLGGFSIGDFFFPHWRGSPGKEESNAPDLVDVLLAAQRDESADVRLTMDNIKAVILDMFAAGTDTTFITLDWAMTELAMNPKAMRAAQQEVRAVVETEHLLPRATSGSYRT
;
A
#
# COMPACT_ATOMS: atom_id res chain seq x y z
N MET A 1 -16.04 -5.01 29.07
CA MET A 1 -14.88 -4.07 29.01
C MET A 1 -14.88 -3.28 30.31
N HIS A 2 -13.76 -3.20 31.04
CA HIS A 2 -13.73 -2.59 32.39
C HIS A 2 -13.45 -1.08 32.43
N TYR A 3 -12.94 -0.49 31.34
CA TYR A 3 -12.37 0.87 31.34
C TYR A 3 -13.10 1.88 30.44
N GLY A 4 -14.28 1.53 29.92
CA GLY A 4 -15.05 2.41 29.03
C GLY A 4 -14.52 2.49 27.58
N PRO A 5 -15.05 3.43 26.78
CA PRO A 5 -14.76 3.57 25.34
C PRO A 5 -13.50 4.42 25.02
N ILE A 6 -12.93 5.07 26.04
CA ILE A 6 -11.70 5.88 25.98
C ILE A 6 -10.83 5.41 27.13
N ILE A 7 -9.60 4.99 26.83
CA ILE A 7 -8.64 4.49 27.82
C ILE A 7 -7.35 5.29 27.68
N GLN A 8 -6.95 6.01 28.72
CA GLN A 8 -5.65 6.68 28.78
C GLN A 8 -4.60 5.73 29.35
N LEU A 9 -3.47 5.60 28.66
CA LEU A 9 -2.29 4.84 29.03
C LEU A 9 -1.06 5.75 28.93
N THR A 10 0.05 5.36 29.54
CA THR A 10 1.36 6.00 29.32
C THR A 10 2.33 4.94 28.84
N LEU A 11 2.80 5.06 27.61
CA LEU A 11 3.78 4.15 27.01
C LEU A 11 5.18 4.74 27.20
N GLY A 12 5.89 4.28 28.22
CA GLY A 12 7.14 4.91 28.68
C GLY A 12 6.88 6.32 29.21
N GLN A 13 7.28 7.34 28.44
CA GLN A 13 7.04 8.76 28.70
C GLN A 13 5.93 9.35 27.82
N ILE A 14 5.32 8.58 26.92
CA ILE A 14 4.36 9.08 25.91
C ILE A 14 2.91 8.84 26.38
N PRO A 15 2.12 9.89 26.68
CA PRO A 15 0.70 9.77 26.93
C PRO A 15 0.00 9.25 25.67
N THR A 16 -0.78 8.18 25.81
CA THR A 16 -1.41 7.45 24.71
C THR A 16 -2.90 7.28 25.02
N VAL A 17 -3.78 7.70 24.11
CA VAL A 17 -5.24 7.53 24.26
C VAL A 17 -5.71 6.47 23.29
N VAL A 18 -6.25 5.37 23.83
CA VAL A 18 -6.88 4.30 23.06
C VAL A 18 -8.37 4.56 23.00
N VAL A 19 -8.93 4.54 21.78
CA VAL A 19 -10.37 4.69 21.54
C VAL A 19 -10.95 3.37 21.04
N SER A 20 -12.06 2.92 21.64
CA SER A 20 -12.59 1.56 21.49
C SER A 20 -14.08 1.50 21.17
N SER A 21 -14.69 2.61 20.73
CA SER A 21 -16.09 2.65 20.28
C SER A 21 -16.29 3.40 18.95
N PRO A 22 -17.30 3.04 18.14
CA PRO A 22 -17.56 3.69 16.85
C PRO A 22 -17.96 5.17 16.93
N SER A 23 -18.57 5.62 18.04
CA SER A 23 -18.86 7.03 18.28
C SER A 23 -17.58 7.81 18.56
N THR A 24 -16.78 7.35 19.52
CA THR A 24 -15.47 7.95 19.83
C THR A 24 -14.54 7.98 18.61
N ALA A 25 -14.51 6.90 17.82
CA ALA A 25 -13.72 6.85 16.59
C ALA A 25 -14.19 7.89 15.55
N ARG A 26 -15.52 8.14 15.43
CA ARG A 26 -16.07 9.23 14.61
C ARG A 26 -15.64 10.60 15.12
N ASP A 27 -15.65 10.80 16.44
CA ASP A 27 -15.29 12.09 17.03
C ASP A 27 -13.80 12.41 16.86
N VAL A 28 -12.94 11.39 16.88
CA VAL A 28 -11.50 11.52 16.57
C VAL A 28 -11.24 11.70 15.06
N LEU A 29 -11.84 10.86 14.21
CA LEU A 29 -11.50 10.77 12.78
C LEU A 29 -12.34 11.69 11.88
N ARG A 30 -13.29 12.46 12.42
CA ARG A 30 -14.15 13.37 11.65
C ARG A 30 -14.57 14.65 12.38
N THR A 31 -14.85 14.61 13.68
CA THR A 31 -15.29 15.82 14.41
C THR A 31 -14.10 16.70 14.82
N HIS A 32 -12.97 16.09 15.17
CA HIS A 32 -11.74 16.77 15.60
C HIS A 32 -10.52 16.34 14.75
N ASP A 33 -10.76 15.94 13.50
CA ASP A 33 -9.77 15.33 12.61
C ASP A 33 -8.53 16.20 12.42
N LEU A 34 -8.69 17.50 12.17
CA LEU A 34 -7.59 18.45 11.99
C LEU A 34 -6.67 18.55 13.22
N ALA A 35 -7.20 18.38 14.43
CA ALA A 35 -6.41 18.42 15.66
C ALA A 35 -5.64 17.11 15.92
N LEU A 36 -6.05 16.00 15.30
CA LEU A 36 -5.57 14.65 15.56
C LEU A 36 -4.97 13.95 14.31
N CYS A 37 -4.83 14.68 13.20
CA CYS A 37 -4.37 14.14 11.92
C CYS A 37 -2.85 13.86 11.88
N SER A 38 -2.04 14.65 12.59
CA SER A 38 -0.58 14.49 12.63
C SER A 38 -0.14 13.17 13.25
N ARG A 39 0.90 12.55 12.69
CA ARG A 39 1.49 11.30 13.24
C ARG A 39 2.60 11.58 14.25
N PRO A 40 2.85 10.66 15.20
CA PRO A 40 4.10 10.62 15.94
C PRO A 40 5.27 10.36 14.98
N ALA A 41 6.28 11.24 14.99
CA ALA A 41 7.48 11.06 14.19
C ALA A 41 8.38 9.96 14.78
N LEU A 42 8.15 8.71 14.39
CA LEU A 42 8.91 7.54 14.82
C LEU A 42 10.37 7.61 14.32
N LEU A 43 11.33 7.15 15.12
CA LEU A 43 12.75 7.15 14.74
C LEU A 43 13.03 6.29 13.49
N ALA A 44 12.28 5.19 13.31
CA ALA A 44 12.33 4.38 12.09
C ALA A 44 11.81 5.17 10.88
N ALA A 45 10.56 5.68 10.94
CA ALA A 45 9.94 6.43 9.86
C ALA A 45 10.79 7.62 9.39
N ARG A 46 11.38 8.39 10.32
CA ARG A 46 12.29 9.51 9.98
C ARG A 46 13.53 9.07 9.18
N LYS A 47 14.04 7.86 9.41
CA LYS A 47 15.21 7.32 8.68
C LYS A 47 14.84 6.71 7.34
N LEU A 48 13.73 5.98 7.28
CA LEU A 48 13.32 5.23 6.09
C LEU A 48 12.63 6.14 5.05
N PHE A 49 11.83 7.11 5.50
CA PHE A 49 11.05 8.01 4.65
C PHE A 49 11.61 9.43 4.57
N TYR A 50 12.95 9.57 4.63
CA TYR A 50 13.65 10.84 4.40
C TYR A 50 13.06 12.02 5.21
N ASP A 51 13.17 11.92 6.54
CA ASP A 51 12.57 12.80 7.55
C ASP A 51 11.04 12.91 7.54
N CYS A 52 10.37 11.79 7.18
CA CYS A 52 8.92 11.68 6.99
C CYS A 52 8.39 12.64 5.89
N THR A 53 8.85 12.45 4.65
CA THR A 53 8.37 13.16 3.45
C THR A 53 7.47 12.31 2.54
N ASP A 54 7.07 11.14 3.03
CA ASP A 54 6.07 10.21 2.49
C ASP A 54 4.61 10.70 2.70
N ILE A 55 3.61 9.82 2.59
CA ILE A 55 2.18 10.16 2.75
C ILE A 55 1.62 9.66 4.10
N ALA A 56 2.14 8.55 4.61
CA ALA A 56 1.68 7.91 5.85
C ALA A 56 2.10 8.66 7.13
N PHE A 57 3.33 9.15 7.21
CA PHE A 57 3.97 9.74 8.39
C PHE A 57 4.21 11.25 8.30
N ALA A 58 4.22 11.85 7.11
CA ALA A 58 4.48 13.28 6.94
C ALA A 58 3.46 14.17 7.71
N PRO A 59 3.90 15.28 8.33
CA PRO A 59 3.05 16.15 9.11
C PRO A 59 2.02 16.88 8.22
N TYR A 60 0.81 17.08 8.75
CA TYR A 60 -0.26 17.77 8.02
C TYR A 60 0.12 19.23 7.73
N GLY A 61 0.04 19.62 6.45
CA GLY A 61 0.40 20.96 6.01
C GLY A 61 0.17 21.17 4.51
N PRO A 62 0.68 22.27 3.91
CA PRO A 62 0.64 22.49 2.47
C PRO A 62 1.27 21.33 1.67
N TYR A 63 2.47 20.90 2.06
CA TYR A 63 3.20 19.77 1.45
C TYR A 63 2.35 18.50 1.37
N TRP A 64 1.93 17.96 2.52
CA TRP A 64 1.14 16.73 2.57
C TRP A 64 -0.17 16.82 1.78
N ARG A 65 -0.85 17.98 1.80
CA ARG A 65 -2.09 18.18 1.02
C ARG A 65 -1.83 18.16 -0.49
N GLY A 66 -0.76 18.80 -0.96
CA GLY A 66 -0.38 18.79 -2.38
C GLY A 66 0.09 17.42 -2.85
N LEU A 67 0.92 16.73 -2.05
CA LEU A 67 1.37 15.37 -2.32
C LEU A 67 0.19 14.39 -2.37
N ARG A 68 -0.71 14.42 -1.37
CA ARG A 68 -1.93 13.62 -1.35
C ARG A 68 -2.84 13.91 -2.56
N LYS A 69 -2.99 15.19 -2.95
CA LYS A 69 -3.73 15.60 -4.14
C LYS A 69 -3.13 14.99 -5.41
N LEU A 70 -1.80 15.06 -5.57
CA LEU A 70 -1.08 14.46 -6.71
C LEU A 70 -1.33 12.95 -6.77
N CYS A 71 -1.12 12.21 -5.67
CA CYS A 71 -1.29 10.76 -5.68
C CYS A 71 -2.76 10.33 -5.90
N ILE A 72 -3.74 11.08 -5.40
CA ILE A 72 -5.17 10.81 -5.66
C ILE A 72 -5.54 11.05 -7.14
N LEU A 73 -4.98 12.08 -7.78
CA LEU A 73 -5.30 12.41 -9.17
C LEU A 73 -4.53 11.52 -10.17
N GLU A 74 -3.24 11.33 -9.95
CA GLU A 74 -2.36 10.67 -10.93
C GLU A 74 -2.19 9.17 -10.73
N LEU A 75 -2.19 8.68 -9.48
CA LEU A 75 -1.89 7.27 -9.17
C LEU A 75 -3.15 6.47 -8.79
N LEU A 76 -4.06 7.07 -8.03
CA LEU A 76 -5.22 6.39 -7.42
C LEU A 76 -6.57 6.85 -7.99
N SER A 77 -6.59 7.60 -9.08
CA SER A 77 -7.84 8.00 -9.74
C SER A 77 -8.47 6.81 -10.47
N VAL A 78 -9.80 6.81 -10.58
CA VAL A 78 -10.58 5.72 -11.20
C VAL A 78 -10.01 5.35 -12.58
N ARG A 79 -9.71 6.34 -13.43
CA ARG A 79 -9.09 6.12 -14.75
C ARG A 79 -7.73 5.40 -14.68
N ARG A 80 -6.90 5.67 -13.67
CA ARG A 80 -5.61 4.99 -13.49
C ARG A 80 -5.83 3.56 -12.97
N VAL A 81 -6.70 3.38 -11.98
CA VAL A 81 -7.06 2.06 -11.44
C VAL A 81 -7.69 1.16 -12.51
N ASP A 82 -8.49 1.71 -13.43
CA ASP A 82 -9.03 1.02 -14.60
C ASP A 82 -7.94 0.66 -15.61
N SER A 83 -6.97 1.56 -15.85
CA SER A 83 -5.82 1.28 -16.74
C SER A 83 -4.95 0.11 -16.27
N PHE A 84 -5.00 -0.23 -14.98
CA PHE A 84 -4.35 -1.41 -14.40
C PHE A 84 -5.15 -2.73 -14.54
N ALA A 85 -6.31 -2.74 -15.20
CA ALA A 85 -7.07 -3.97 -15.43
C ALA A 85 -6.29 -5.07 -16.20
N PRO A 86 -5.48 -4.78 -17.24
CA PRO A 86 -4.64 -5.78 -17.88
C PRO A 86 -3.57 -6.35 -16.92
N ALA A 87 -2.99 -5.50 -16.06
CA ALA A 87 -2.02 -5.92 -15.07
C ALA A 87 -2.63 -6.90 -14.05
N ARG A 88 -3.83 -6.59 -13.54
CA ARG A 88 -4.61 -7.51 -12.68
C ARG A 88 -4.93 -8.83 -13.38
N ALA A 89 -5.29 -8.80 -14.66
CA ALA A 89 -5.61 -10.00 -15.42
C ALA A 89 -4.40 -10.94 -15.60
N VAL A 90 -3.21 -10.38 -15.89
CA VAL A 90 -1.96 -11.15 -16.03
C VAL A 90 -1.56 -11.81 -14.71
N GLU A 91 -1.48 -11.04 -13.62
CA GLU A 91 -1.03 -11.58 -12.33
C GLU A 91 -2.06 -12.55 -11.72
N THR A 92 -3.37 -12.31 -11.91
CA THR A 92 -4.42 -13.28 -11.51
C THR A 92 -4.31 -14.60 -12.29
N ALA A 93 -4.00 -14.53 -13.59
CA ALA A 93 -3.78 -15.74 -14.39
C ALA A 93 -2.52 -16.50 -13.95
N ALA A 94 -1.44 -15.80 -13.60
CA ALA A 94 -0.22 -16.40 -13.05
C ALA A 94 -0.49 -17.09 -11.69
N LEU A 95 -1.24 -16.45 -10.79
CA LEU A 95 -1.69 -17.03 -9.51
C LEU A 95 -2.47 -18.33 -9.73
N VAL A 96 -3.48 -18.33 -10.60
CA VAL A 96 -4.29 -19.53 -10.89
C VAL A 96 -3.44 -20.64 -11.53
N ALA A 97 -2.45 -20.29 -12.35
CA ALA A 97 -1.52 -21.27 -12.93
C ALA A 97 -0.60 -21.90 -11.87
N SER A 98 -0.01 -21.11 -10.97
CA SER A 98 0.80 -21.57 -9.82
C SER A 98 0.01 -22.55 -8.95
N VAL A 99 -1.18 -22.14 -8.49
CA VAL A 99 -2.09 -22.96 -7.68
C VAL A 99 -2.43 -24.28 -8.38
N THR A 100 -2.60 -24.26 -9.71
CA THR A 100 -2.92 -25.46 -10.50
C THR A 100 -1.71 -26.39 -10.69
N ASP A 101 -0.48 -25.88 -10.80
CA ASP A 101 0.73 -26.71 -10.90
C ASP A 101 1.09 -27.34 -9.55
N GLU A 102 1.07 -26.57 -8.46
CA GLU A 102 1.33 -27.06 -7.10
C GLU A 102 0.35 -28.20 -6.73
N GLN A 103 -0.95 -28.00 -6.96
CA GLN A 103 -1.97 -29.01 -6.66
C GLN A 103 -1.81 -30.30 -7.48
N ARG A 104 -1.20 -30.23 -8.67
CA ARG A 104 -0.90 -31.41 -9.51
C ARG A 104 0.36 -32.16 -9.08
N ARG A 105 1.30 -31.47 -8.43
CA ARG A 105 2.62 -32.01 -8.06
C ARG A 105 2.64 -32.56 -6.64
N ASP A 106 2.24 -31.73 -5.69
CA ASP A 106 2.41 -32.00 -4.26
C ASP A 106 1.06 -32.26 -3.55
N GLY A 107 -0.06 -32.24 -4.29
CA GLY A 107 -1.41 -32.54 -3.80
C GLY A 107 -1.98 -31.54 -2.79
N SER A 108 -1.20 -30.50 -2.47
CA SER A 108 -1.52 -29.38 -1.57
C SER A 108 -0.86 -28.12 -2.11
N VAL A 109 -1.35 -26.94 -1.72
CA VAL A 109 -0.91 -25.64 -2.26
C VAL A 109 -0.56 -24.71 -1.11
N ASN A 110 0.57 -24.00 -1.21
CA ASN A 110 0.91 -22.94 -0.28
C ASN A 110 0.25 -21.62 -0.72
N LEU A 111 -1.04 -21.46 -0.38
CA LEU A 111 -1.80 -20.27 -0.74
C LEU A 111 -1.16 -18.98 -0.24
N SER A 112 -0.60 -18.96 0.99
CA SER A 112 0.03 -17.76 1.54
C SER A 112 1.23 -17.30 0.70
N ARG A 113 2.08 -18.23 0.22
CA ARG A 113 3.14 -17.90 -0.74
C ARG A 113 2.56 -17.35 -2.04
N ALA A 114 1.60 -18.05 -2.63
CA ALA A 114 1.05 -17.66 -3.93
C ALA A 114 0.35 -16.28 -3.88
N LEU A 115 -0.32 -15.95 -2.77
CA LEU A 115 -0.95 -14.64 -2.54
C LEU A 115 0.06 -13.53 -2.28
N ALA A 116 1.17 -13.81 -1.59
CA ALA A 116 2.27 -12.85 -1.40
C ALA A 116 2.99 -12.56 -2.74
N GLU A 117 3.22 -13.58 -3.56
CA GLU A 117 3.76 -13.43 -4.92
C GLU A 117 2.81 -12.62 -5.81
N TYR A 118 1.50 -12.87 -5.76
CA TYR A 118 0.48 -12.09 -6.49
C TYR A 118 0.43 -10.61 -6.06
N ALA A 119 0.40 -10.33 -4.76
CA ALA A 119 0.36 -8.95 -4.25
C ALA A 119 1.62 -8.16 -4.67
N SER A 120 2.79 -8.81 -4.56
CA SER A 120 4.07 -8.26 -4.98
C SER A 120 4.13 -8.02 -6.50
N GLY A 121 3.76 -9.01 -7.30
CA GLY A 121 3.78 -8.94 -8.76
C GLY A 121 2.84 -7.86 -9.31
N LEU A 122 1.65 -7.73 -8.74
CA LEU A 122 0.70 -6.68 -9.10
C LEU A 122 1.25 -5.27 -8.82
N LEU A 123 1.87 -5.05 -7.65
CA LEU A 123 2.44 -3.74 -7.32
C LEU A 123 3.67 -3.43 -8.17
N CYS A 124 4.58 -4.38 -8.38
CA CYS A 124 5.71 -4.21 -9.31
C CYS A 124 5.23 -3.81 -10.70
N ARG A 125 4.23 -4.52 -11.25
CA ARG A 125 3.69 -4.25 -12.60
C ARG A 125 2.96 -2.90 -12.70
N THR A 126 2.26 -2.48 -11.66
CA THR A 126 1.46 -1.23 -11.68
C THR A 126 2.26 0.02 -11.31
N ALA A 127 3.25 -0.08 -10.43
CA ALA A 127 4.04 1.06 -9.96
C ALA A 127 5.36 1.27 -10.70
N LEU A 128 5.98 0.20 -11.24
CA LEU A 128 7.23 0.29 -12.02
C LEU A 128 7.03 0.06 -13.53
N GLY A 129 5.81 -0.27 -13.97
CA GLY A 129 5.48 -0.51 -15.38
C GLY A 129 6.17 -1.71 -16.04
N LYS A 130 7.06 -2.41 -15.31
CA LYS A 130 7.86 -3.54 -15.80
C LYS A 130 7.05 -4.83 -15.84
N ASP A 131 7.26 -5.60 -16.90
CA ASP A 131 6.96 -7.03 -16.88
C ASP A 131 7.84 -7.73 -15.83
N SER A 132 7.26 -8.62 -15.03
CA SER A 132 7.97 -9.46 -14.04
C SER A 132 9.03 -10.42 -14.66
N ALA A 133 9.26 -10.33 -15.97
CA ALA A 133 10.27 -11.08 -16.72
C ALA A 133 11.46 -10.22 -17.22
N SER A 134 11.42 -8.88 -17.07
CA SER A 134 12.45 -7.97 -17.61
C SER A 134 13.38 -7.37 -16.55
N GLY A 135 12.96 -7.28 -15.29
CA GLY A 135 13.87 -7.14 -14.15
C GLY A 135 14.38 -8.52 -13.72
N GLY A 136 15.63 -8.61 -13.25
CA GLY A 136 16.15 -9.88 -12.76
C GLY A 136 15.38 -10.33 -11.51
N ASP A 137 14.99 -11.61 -11.41
CA ASP A 137 14.24 -12.09 -10.24
C ASP A 137 15.01 -11.87 -8.92
N HIS A 138 16.35 -11.84 -8.98
CA HIS A 138 17.22 -11.44 -7.87
C HIS A 138 17.02 -9.98 -7.43
N GLU A 139 16.85 -9.04 -8.37
CA GLU A 139 16.62 -7.62 -8.07
C GLU A 139 15.22 -7.43 -7.45
N ARG A 140 14.20 -8.07 -8.05
CA ARG A 140 12.83 -8.11 -7.51
C ARG A 140 12.84 -8.67 -6.08
N ARG A 141 13.51 -9.80 -5.85
CA ARG A 141 13.58 -10.45 -4.55
C ARG A 141 14.34 -9.62 -3.52
N GLY A 142 15.45 -8.98 -3.89
CA GLY A 142 16.18 -8.06 -3.02
C GLY A 142 15.34 -6.84 -2.63
N PHE A 143 14.55 -6.28 -3.56
CA PHE A 143 13.63 -5.18 -3.27
C PHE A 143 12.48 -5.62 -2.34
N LEU A 144 11.89 -6.81 -2.55
CA LEU A 144 10.83 -7.33 -1.66
C LEU A 144 11.36 -7.66 -0.26
N GLN A 145 12.55 -8.27 -0.14
CA GLN A 145 13.21 -8.46 1.15
C GLN A 145 13.49 -7.12 1.85
N MET A 146 13.93 -6.10 1.10
CA MET A 146 14.12 -4.76 1.64
C MET A 146 12.81 -4.19 2.20
N LEU A 147 11.66 -4.38 1.53
CA LEU A 147 10.34 -3.96 2.07
C LEU A 147 9.97 -4.70 3.36
N GLU A 148 10.21 -6.01 3.44
CA GLU A 148 9.98 -6.82 4.64
C GLU A 148 10.83 -6.30 5.82
N GLU A 149 12.12 -6.05 5.59
CA GLU A 149 13.03 -5.44 6.59
C GLU A 149 12.55 -4.04 7.02
N HIS A 150 12.02 -3.23 6.10
CA HIS A 150 11.43 -1.93 6.44
C HIS A 150 10.17 -2.06 7.31
N GLN A 151 9.29 -3.01 7.02
CA GLN A 151 8.08 -3.25 7.82
C GLN A 151 8.41 -3.76 9.22
N ILE A 152 9.42 -4.63 9.36
CA ILE A 152 9.96 -5.07 10.66
C ILE A 152 10.51 -3.87 11.46
N LEU A 153 11.18 -2.91 10.80
CA LEU A 153 11.68 -1.69 11.44
C LEU A 153 10.59 -0.68 11.80
N LEU A 154 9.49 -0.61 11.04
CA LEU A 154 8.35 0.29 11.30
C LEU A 154 7.40 -0.23 12.38
N GLY A 155 7.12 -1.55 12.39
CA GLY A 155 6.33 -2.22 13.42
C GLY A 155 7.13 -2.57 14.69
N GLY A 156 8.46 -2.48 14.63
CA GLY A 156 9.37 -2.85 15.71
C GLY A 156 9.33 -1.92 16.92
N PHE A 157 9.57 -2.48 18.12
CA PHE A 157 9.64 -1.70 19.35
C PHE A 157 10.94 -0.88 19.45
N SER A 158 10.83 0.44 19.32
CA SER A 158 11.93 1.39 19.49
C SER A 158 11.89 2.04 20.89
N ILE A 159 12.85 1.69 21.76
CA ILE A 159 12.95 2.30 23.10
C ILE A 159 13.17 3.82 23.06
N GLY A 160 13.82 4.32 21.99
CA GLY A 160 14.05 5.74 21.76
C GLY A 160 12.75 6.54 21.61
N ASP A 161 11.74 5.96 20.98
CA ASP A 161 10.46 6.63 20.72
C ASP A 161 9.57 6.74 21.96
N PHE A 162 9.77 5.87 22.97
CA PHE A 162 9.01 5.88 24.21
C PHE A 162 9.72 6.55 25.40
N PHE A 163 11.06 6.54 25.46
CA PHE A 163 11.83 7.01 26.62
C PHE A 163 12.83 8.13 26.34
N PHE A 164 13.19 8.36 25.07
CA PHE A 164 14.16 9.39 24.68
C PHE A 164 13.66 10.27 23.51
N PRO A 165 12.43 10.83 23.56
CA PRO A 165 11.88 11.61 22.45
C PRO A 165 12.69 12.87 22.11
N HIS A 166 13.51 13.37 23.05
CA HIS A 166 14.45 14.48 22.84
C HIS A 166 15.76 14.07 22.14
N TRP A 167 16.06 12.77 21.99
CA TRP A 167 17.17 12.26 21.16
C TRP A 167 16.79 12.10 19.68
N ARG A 168 15.60 12.55 19.26
CA ARG A 168 15.19 12.66 17.86
C ARG A 168 15.94 13.80 17.16
N GLY A 169 17.23 13.57 16.89
CA GLY A 169 18.19 14.59 16.44
C GLY A 169 17.90 15.25 15.08
N SER A 170 18.72 16.26 14.79
CA SER A 170 18.73 17.12 13.60
C SER A 170 18.83 16.35 12.26
N PRO A 171 18.37 16.93 11.14
CA PRO A 171 18.33 16.24 9.84
C PRO A 171 19.71 15.81 9.31
N GLY A 172 19.76 14.61 8.73
CA GLY A 172 20.86 14.14 7.88
C GLY A 172 20.76 14.67 6.45
N LYS A 173 21.83 14.51 5.66
CA LYS A 173 21.90 14.96 4.26
C LYS A 173 21.68 13.83 3.25
N GLU A 174 21.29 14.23 2.04
CA GLU A 174 20.90 13.44 0.87
C GLU A 174 22.07 12.64 0.24
N GLU A 175 21.74 11.54 -0.47
CA GLU A 175 22.61 10.89 -1.48
C GLU A 175 21.79 10.43 -2.71
N SER A 176 22.34 10.61 -3.92
CA SER A 176 21.73 10.29 -5.22
C SER A 176 22.17 8.91 -5.75
N ASN A 177 21.49 8.22 -6.69
CA ASN A 177 20.49 8.64 -7.69
C ASN A 177 19.09 7.98 -7.44
N ALA A 178 18.34 7.24 -8.29
CA ALA A 178 18.45 6.71 -9.67
C ALA A 178 17.03 6.55 -10.30
N PRO A 179 16.86 6.41 -11.64
CA PRO A 179 15.53 6.61 -12.27
C PRO A 179 14.70 5.34 -12.59
N ASP A 180 13.46 5.34 -12.09
CA ASP A 180 12.25 4.74 -12.71
C ASP A 180 11.01 5.37 -12.04
N LEU A 181 9.85 5.47 -12.71
CA LEU A 181 8.64 6.27 -12.38
C LEU A 181 8.87 7.79 -12.25
N VAL A 182 10.08 8.17 -11.81
CA VAL A 182 10.71 9.49 -11.76
C VAL A 182 10.29 10.40 -12.91
N ASP A 183 10.22 9.94 -14.17
CA ASP A 183 9.92 10.80 -15.32
C ASP A 183 8.53 11.47 -15.26
N VAL A 184 7.53 10.81 -14.66
CA VAL A 184 6.19 11.40 -14.44
C VAL A 184 6.25 12.51 -13.37
N LEU A 185 7.11 12.35 -12.38
CA LEU A 185 7.28 13.30 -11.27
C LEU A 185 8.30 14.42 -11.62
N LEU A 186 9.23 14.17 -12.54
CA LEU A 186 10.07 15.19 -13.19
C LEU A 186 9.26 16.09 -14.12
N ALA A 187 8.21 15.57 -14.77
CA ALA A 187 7.26 16.41 -15.51
C ALA A 187 6.58 17.42 -14.58
N ALA A 188 6.15 16.99 -13.38
CA ALA A 188 5.63 17.88 -12.34
C ALA A 188 6.71 18.81 -11.75
N GLN A 189 7.95 18.35 -11.60
CA GLN A 189 9.08 19.17 -11.11
C GLN A 189 9.44 20.32 -12.07
N ARG A 190 9.13 20.20 -13.37
CA ARG A 190 9.36 21.24 -14.39
C ARG A 190 8.26 22.29 -14.47
N ASP A 191 7.14 22.12 -13.77
CA ASP A 191 6.07 23.11 -13.71
C ASP A 191 6.28 24.03 -12.49
N GLU A 192 6.70 25.28 -12.73
CA GLU A 192 6.87 26.26 -11.66
C GLU A 192 5.56 26.66 -10.96
N SER A 193 4.40 26.28 -11.51
CA SER A 193 3.07 26.52 -10.92
C SER A 193 2.54 25.40 -10.02
N ALA A 194 3.27 24.28 -9.89
CA ALA A 194 2.85 23.15 -9.06
C ALA A 194 2.81 23.50 -7.55
N ASP A 195 1.75 23.08 -6.84
CA ASP A 195 1.53 23.32 -5.40
C ASP A 195 2.68 22.83 -4.49
N VAL A 196 3.49 21.88 -4.96
CA VAL A 196 4.61 21.26 -4.23
C VAL A 196 5.76 20.98 -5.18
N ARG A 197 6.97 21.45 -4.83
CA ARG A 197 8.23 21.04 -5.46
C ARG A 197 8.72 19.75 -4.79
N LEU A 198 8.82 18.65 -5.53
CA LEU A 198 9.31 17.36 -5.04
C LEU A 198 10.80 17.16 -5.37
N THR A 199 11.59 16.70 -4.39
CA THR A 199 12.97 16.23 -4.58
C THR A 199 12.99 14.74 -4.94
N MET A 200 14.15 14.24 -5.39
CA MET A 200 14.34 12.79 -5.62
C MET A 200 14.07 11.97 -4.35
N ASP A 201 14.46 12.47 -3.18
CA ASP A 201 14.27 11.75 -1.92
C ASP A 201 12.80 11.73 -1.48
N ASN A 202 11.99 12.75 -1.83
CA ASN A 202 10.53 12.67 -1.69
C ASN A 202 9.93 11.60 -2.62
N ILE A 203 10.44 11.47 -3.85
CA ILE A 203 10.00 10.43 -4.79
C ILE A 203 10.33 9.04 -4.24
N LYS A 204 11.56 8.82 -3.74
CA LYS A 204 11.95 7.57 -3.06
C LYS A 204 11.02 7.26 -1.87
N ALA A 205 10.78 8.23 -0.99
CA ALA A 205 9.91 8.07 0.18
C ALA A 205 8.49 7.64 -0.20
N VAL A 206 7.90 8.27 -1.23
CA VAL A 206 6.53 7.99 -1.69
C VAL A 206 6.42 6.64 -2.41
N ILE A 207 7.41 6.24 -3.20
CA ILE A 207 7.45 4.91 -3.83
C ILE A 207 7.56 3.83 -2.75
N LEU A 208 8.45 4.03 -1.77
CA LEU A 208 8.66 3.11 -0.66
C LEU A 208 7.40 2.95 0.22
N ASP A 209 6.73 4.06 0.55
CA ASP A 209 5.46 4.08 1.28
C ASP A 209 4.35 3.33 0.52
N MET A 210 4.19 3.61 -0.79
CA MET A 210 3.20 2.91 -1.63
C MET A 210 3.45 1.40 -1.73
N PHE A 211 4.71 0.97 -1.87
CA PHE A 211 5.05 -0.45 -1.92
C PHE A 211 4.88 -1.15 -0.57
N ALA A 212 5.38 -0.56 0.51
CA ALA A 212 5.27 -1.14 1.85
C ALA A 212 3.81 -1.20 2.32
N ALA A 213 3.05 -0.10 2.19
CA ALA A 213 1.65 -0.06 2.57
C ALA A 213 0.76 -0.92 1.67
N GLY A 214 1.09 -1.04 0.38
CA GLY A 214 0.32 -1.82 -0.59
C GLY A 214 0.50 -3.34 -0.44
N THR A 215 1.73 -3.83 -0.28
CA THR A 215 2.04 -5.26 -0.42
C THR A 215 1.47 -6.07 0.73
N ASP A 216 1.92 -5.81 1.95
CA ASP A 216 1.55 -6.57 3.15
C ASP A 216 0.05 -6.49 3.42
N THR A 217 -0.56 -5.31 3.30
CA THR A 217 -1.99 -5.15 3.59
C THR A 217 -2.86 -5.90 2.58
N THR A 218 -2.47 -5.93 1.30
CA THR A 218 -3.15 -6.72 0.27
C THR A 218 -2.97 -8.22 0.53
N PHE A 219 -1.74 -8.67 0.79
CA PHE A 219 -1.44 -10.07 1.09
C PHE A 219 -2.24 -10.55 2.32
N ILE A 220 -2.12 -9.87 3.46
CA ILE A 220 -2.80 -10.23 4.72
C ILE A 220 -4.32 -10.25 4.53
N THR A 221 -4.88 -9.28 3.79
CA THR A 221 -6.33 -9.25 3.52
C THR A 221 -6.78 -10.45 2.69
N LEU A 222 -6.01 -10.83 1.66
CA LEU A 222 -6.32 -11.99 0.81
C LEU A 222 -6.14 -13.32 1.56
N ASP A 223 -5.09 -13.46 2.37
CA ASP A 223 -4.78 -14.67 3.13
C ASP A 223 -5.86 -14.95 4.20
N TRP A 224 -6.29 -13.91 4.94
CA TRP A 224 -7.44 -14.02 5.85
C TRP A 224 -8.76 -14.27 5.11
N ALA A 225 -9.00 -13.62 3.97
CA ALA A 225 -10.22 -13.87 3.19
C ALA A 225 -10.30 -15.31 2.67
N MET A 226 -9.19 -15.86 2.17
CA MET A 226 -9.12 -17.27 1.73
C MET A 226 -9.22 -18.23 2.91
N THR A 227 -8.63 -17.91 4.06
CA THR A 227 -8.76 -18.69 5.31
C THR A 227 -10.21 -18.75 5.79
N GLU A 228 -10.90 -17.61 5.90
CA GLU A 228 -12.31 -17.54 6.29
C GLU A 228 -13.23 -18.28 5.30
N LEU A 229 -12.98 -18.17 3.99
CA LEU A 229 -13.73 -18.91 2.97
C LEU A 229 -13.48 -20.43 3.08
N ALA A 230 -12.24 -20.87 3.33
CA ALA A 230 -11.92 -22.29 3.52
C ALA A 230 -12.58 -22.85 4.80
N MET A 231 -12.57 -22.08 5.88
CA MET A 231 -13.20 -22.43 7.16
C MET A 231 -14.75 -22.34 7.11
N ASN A 232 -15.32 -21.64 6.13
CA ASN A 232 -16.76 -21.49 5.94
C ASN A 232 -17.25 -21.99 4.57
N PRO A 233 -17.49 -23.32 4.42
CA PRO A 233 -17.99 -23.92 3.18
C PRO A 233 -19.36 -23.41 2.69
N LYS A 234 -20.12 -22.63 3.49
CA LYS A 234 -21.33 -21.96 3.01
C LYS A 234 -20.97 -20.68 2.26
N ALA A 235 -20.07 -19.87 2.81
CA ALA A 235 -19.57 -18.66 2.16
C ALA A 235 -18.82 -18.98 0.86
N MET A 236 -17.91 -19.97 0.87
CA MET A 236 -17.18 -20.42 -0.32
C MET A 236 -18.12 -20.83 -1.46
N ARG A 237 -19.19 -21.59 -1.18
CA ARG A 237 -20.15 -21.99 -2.22
C ARG A 237 -20.93 -20.81 -2.79
N ALA A 238 -21.31 -19.84 -1.95
CA ALA A 238 -22.01 -18.63 -2.41
C ALA A 238 -21.12 -17.78 -3.33
N ALA A 239 -19.87 -17.51 -2.93
CA ALA A 239 -18.91 -16.77 -3.75
C ALA A 239 -18.63 -17.46 -5.09
N GLN A 240 -18.48 -18.81 -5.09
CA GLN A 240 -18.31 -19.58 -6.32
C GLN A 240 -19.55 -19.56 -7.24
N GLN A 241 -20.76 -19.43 -6.69
CA GLN A 241 -21.99 -19.31 -7.47
C GLN A 241 -22.12 -17.91 -8.09
N GLU A 242 -21.82 -16.87 -7.33
CA GLU A 242 -21.83 -15.47 -7.78
C GLU A 242 -20.84 -15.24 -8.94
N VAL A 243 -19.58 -15.68 -8.77
CA VAL A 243 -18.56 -15.55 -9.82
C VAL A 243 -18.96 -16.26 -11.12
N ARG A 244 -19.56 -17.46 -11.04
CA ARG A 244 -20.05 -18.17 -12.24
C ARG A 244 -21.17 -17.42 -12.93
N ALA A 245 -22.18 -16.96 -12.19
CA ALA A 245 -23.31 -16.20 -12.75
C ALA A 245 -22.86 -14.90 -13.45
N VAL A 246 -21.87 -14.19 -12.89
CA VAL A 246 -21.31 -12.98 -13.51
C VAL A 246 -20.52 -13.31 -14.78
N VAL A 247 -19.64 -14.32 -14.75
CA VAL A 247 -18.84 -14.72 -15.93
C VAL A 247 -19.71 -15.28 -17.06
N GLU A 248 -20.75 -16.06 -16.75
CA GLU A 248 -21.74 -16.50 -17.73
C GLU A 248 -22.50 -15.30 -18.34
N THR A 249 -22.85 -14.29 -17.54
CA THR A 249 -23.49 -13.06 -18.02
C THR A 249 -22.56 -12.23 -18.91
N GLU A 250 -21.27 -12.09 -18.56
CA GLU A 250 -20.29 -11.38 -19.39
C GLU A 250 -20.05 -12.08 -20.74
N HIS A 251 -20.03 -13.43 -20.76
CA HIS A 251 -19.94 -14.20 -22.00
C HIS A 251 -21.19 -14.10 -22.89
N LEU A 252 -22.37 -13.82 -22.33
CA LEU A 252 -23.62 -13.67 -23.07
C LEU A 252 -23.83 -12.25 -23.64
N LEU A 253 -23.06 -11.26 -23.20
CA LEU A 253 -23.08 -9.90 -23.74
C LEU A 253 -22.00 -9.74 -24.83
N PRO A 254 -22.37 -9.44 -26.09
CA PRO A 254 -21.38 -9.10 -27.10
C PRO A 254 -20.56 -7.89 -26.64
N ARG A 255 -19.22 -8.01 -26.63
CA ARG A 255 -18.32 -6.91 -26.27
C ARG A 255 -18.61 -5.68 -27.14
N ALA A 256 -19.31 -4.70 -26.55
CA ALA A 256 -19.60 -3.45 -27.22
C ALA A 256 -18.28 -2.75 -27.57
N THR A 257 -17.99 -2.66 -28.87
CA THR A 257 -16.79 -2.00 -29.36
C THR A 257 -16.81 -0.54 -28.94
N SER A 258 -15.80 -0.10 -28.18
CA SER A 258 -15.62 1.29 -27.77
C SER A 258 -15.33 2.17 -28.99
N GLY A 259 -16.40 2.65 -29.60
CA GLY A 259 -16.38 3.37 -30.88
C GLY A 259 -15.52 4.63 -30.81
N SER A 260 -14.69 4.80 -31.83
CA SER A 260 -13.94 6.02 -32.12
C SER A 260 -14.80 7.29 -31.97
N TYR A 261 -14.40 8.17 -31.07
CA TYR A 261 -14.68 9.60 -31.20
C TYR A 261 -13.40 10.35 -31.58
N ARG A 262 -13.26 10.57 -32.89
CA ARG A 262 -12.45 11.66 -33.45
C ARG A 262 -13.36 12.87 -33.62
N THR A 263 -13.03 13.96 -32.94
CA THR A 263 -13.00 15.35 -33.46
C THR A 263 -12.18 16.17 -32.48
#